data_AF-A0A522GC57-F1
#
_entry.id   AF-A0A522GC57-F1
#
_cell.length_a   1.000
_cell.length_b   1.000
_cell.length_c   1.000
_cell.angle_alpha   90.00
_cell.angle_beta   90.00
_cell.angle_gamma   90.00
#
_symmetry.space_group_name_H-M   'P 1'
#
loop_
_entity.id
_entity.type
_entity.pdbx_description
1 polymer ?
#
loop_
_entity_poly.entity_id
_entity_poly.type
_entity_poly.pdbx_seq_one_letter_code
_entity_poly.pdbx_strand_id
1 'polypeptide(L)'
;MKRIVILIDGTWDEEGVGNNTNVAILSGDNKRPLIKTCDSHGVKQLVVYHKGVGTEKDWLKHILGGTIGLGLKQIVLDAYASLTELYESGDDIFAIGFSRGAYAARALVGMIGASGIVRDPSPAKTQAAWNHYRVPPSVRAAPQAASGSNARAIRNMKALRQAGDVHADNRVKCVGVWDTVGSYGVPAGIGLAPLARYIALASLGFHDTHL
;
A
#
# COMPACT_ATOMS: atom_id res chain seq x y z
N MET A 1 -5.83 19.75 -10.46
CA MET A 1 -5.79 18.35 -10.93
C MET A 1 -4.40 18.03 -11.44
N LYS A 2 -3.74 17.12 -10.75
CA LYS A 2 -2.46 16.49 -11.10
C LYS A 2 -2.60 14.97 -11.00
N ARG A 3 -1.60 14.24 -11.52
CA ARG A 3 -1.49 12.79 -11.37
C ARG A 3 -0.43 12.47 -10.32
N ILE A 4 -0.78 11.65 -9.34
CA ILE A 4 0.16 11.13 -8.34
C ILE A 4 0.41 9.67 -8.67
N VAL A 5 1.67 9.32 -8.94
CA VAL A 5 2.10 7.98 -9.29
C VAL A 5 2.94 7.43 -8.14
N ILE A 6 2.37 6.51 -7.38
CA ILE A 6 3.05 5.79 -6.31
C ILE A 6 3.64 4.51 -6.90
N LEU A 7 4.96 4.42 -6.92
CA LEU A 7 5.72 3.28 -7.40
C LEU A 7 6.28 2.53 -6.19
N ILE A 8 5.97 1.23 -6.08
CA ILE A 8 6.43 0.40 -4.96
C ILE A 8 7.16 -0.80 -5.52
N ASP A 9 8.48 -0.85 -5.33
CA ASP A 9 9.29 -1.91 -5.90
C ASP A 9 9.21 -3.21 -5.09
N GLY A 10 9.45 -4.31 -5.79
CA GLY A 10 9.73 -5.60 -5.21
C GLY A 10 11.08 -5.62 -4.51
N THR A 11 11.39 -6.79 -4.00
CA THR A 11 12.54 -7.04 -3.14
C THR A 11 13.44 -8.02 -3.84
N TRP A 12 14.70 -7.65 -3.99
CA TRP A 12 15.87 -8.46 -4.34
C TRP A 12 16.90 -7.65 -5.15
N ASP A 13 16.58 -6.45 -5.62
CA ASP A 13 17.58 -5.59 -6.24
C ASP A 13 18.18 -4.64 -5.21
N GLU A 14 19.44 -4.90 -4.86
CA GLU A 14 20.34 -3.84 -4.37
C GLU A 14 20.41 -2.76 -5.46
N GLU A 15 20.34 -1.49 -5.05
CA GLU A 15 20.60 -0.37 -5.96
C GLU A 15 21.94 -0.58 -6.68
N GLY A 16 21.89 -0.76 -8.01
CA GLY A 16 23.07 -0.80 -8.85
C GLY A 16 23.73 -2.17 -9.05
N VAL A 17 23.14 -3.28 -8.58
CA VAL A 17 23.69 -4.63 -8.76
C VAL A 17 22.60 -5.62 -9.24
N GLY A 18 21.91 -5.30 -10.34
CA GLY A 18 20.89 -6.16 -10.93
C GLY A 18 20.02 -5.42 -11.95
N ASN A 19 19.46 -6.14 -12.93
CA ASN A 19 18.62 -5.56 -13.97
C ASN A 19 17.44 -4.81 -13.35
N ASN A 20 17.43 -3.48 -13.50
CA ASN A 20 16.37 -2.60 -13.02
C ASN A 20 14.98 -3.21 -13.21
N THR A 21 14.22 -3.35 -12.12
CA THR A 21 12.83 -3.81 -12.18
C THR A 21 12.02 -2.88 -13.09
N ASN A 22 10.90 -3.37 -13.62
CA ASN A 22 9.98 -2.51 -14.38
C ASN A 22 9.50 -1.31 -13.56
N VAL A 23 9.47 -1.39 -12.23
CA VAL A 23 9.10 -0.28 -11.34
C VAL A 23 10.23 0.74 -11.23
N ALA A 24 11.48 0.30 -11.03
CA ALA A 24 12.65 1.18 -10.97
C ALA A 24 12.95 1.88 -12.30
N ILE A 25 12.61 1.27 -13.43
CA ILE A 25 12.72 1.92 -14.74
C ILE A 25 11.68 3.06 -14.86
N LEU A 26 10.48 2.91 -14.27
CA LEU A 26 9.44 3.94 -14.29
C LEU A 26 9.82 5.17 -13.46
N SER A 27 10.50 4.99 -12.31
CA SER A 27 10.88 6.10 -11.41
C SER A 27 11.95 7.01 -12.02
N GLY A 28 12.82 6.46 -12.88
CA GLY A 28 13.94 7.19 -13.45
C GLY A 28 15.16 7.28 -12.57
N ASP A 29 15.23 6.52 -11.47
CA ASP A 29 16.44 6.36 -10.64
C ASP A 29 17.65 5.90 -11.49
N ASN A 30 17.37 5.31 -12.66
CA ASN A 30 18.32 4.91 -13.69
C ASN A 30 18.68 5.99 -14.72
N LYS A 31 18.57 7.28 -14.34
CA LYS A 31 18.95 8.47 -15.12
C LYS A 31 18.04 8.81 -16.32
N ARG A 32 17.00 8.03 -16.61
CA ARG A 32 15.96 8.35 -17.62
C ARG A 32 14.56 7.89 -17.17
N PRO A 33 13.74 8.75 -16.55
CA PRO A 33 12.37 8.39 -16.18
C PRO A 33 11.52 8.13 -17.42
N LEU A 34 10.81 7.00 -17.44
CA LEU A 34 9.79 6.74 -18.47
C LEU A 34 8.51 7.55 -18.23
N ILE A 35 8.28 7.98 -16.98
CA ILE A 35 7.18 8.87 -16.64
C ILE A 35 7.65 10.32 -16.80
N LYS A 36 7.11 11.01 -17.81
CA LYS A 36 7.35 12.45 -18.01
C LYS A 36 6.77 13.26 -16.86
N THR A 37 7.34 14.41 -16.55
CA THR A 37 6.82 15.33 -15.52
C THR A 37 5.46 15.95 -15.89
N CYS A 38 5.13 16.00 -17.18
CA CYS A 38 3.82 16.37 -17.71
C CYS A 38 3.42 15.41 -18.84
N ASP A 39 2.12 15.16 -18.99
CA ASP A 39 1.58 14.44 -20.16
C ASP A 39 1.45 15.31 -21.42
N SER A 40 0.94 14.75 -22.51
CA SER A 40 0.74 15.46 -23.78
C SER A 40 -0.25 16.63 -23.71
N HIS A 41 -1.05 16.71 -22.64
CA HIS A 41 -2.02 17.78 -22.40
C HIS A 41 -1.54 18.75 -21.32
N GLY A 42 -0.29 18.62 -20.84
CA GLY A 42 0.28 19.50 -19.81
C GLY A 42 -0.12 19.14 -18.37
N VAL A 43 -0.76 17.99 -18.13
CA VAL A 43 -1.12 17.56 -16.77
C VAL A 43 0.13 17.11 -16.02
N LYS A 44 0.42 17.76 -14.89
CA LYS A 44 1.58 17.45 -14.03
C LYS A 44 1.48 16.03 -13.47
N GLN A 45 2.59 15.30 -13.50
CA GLN A 45 2.75 13.96 -12.95
C GLN A 45 3.80 14.00 -11.82
N LEU A 46 3.37 13.70 -10.59
CA LEU A 46 4.22 13.60 -9.42
C LEU A 46 4.50 12.12 -9.14
N VAL A 47 5.76 11.72 -9.24
CA VAL A 47 6.18 10.32 -9.02
C VAL A 47 6.81 10.21 -7.64
N VAL A 48 6.34 9.25 -6.84
CA VAL A 48 6.93 8.88 -5.56
C VAL A 48 7.35 7.42 -5.64
N TYR A 49 8.62 7.15 -5.36
CA TYR A 49 9.19 5.81 -5.40
C TYR A 49 9.48 5.29 -3.99
N HIS A 50 8.97 4.10 -3.69
CA HIS A 50 9.21 3.37 -2.45
C HIS A 50 10.01 2.10 -2.76
N LYS A 51 11.18 1.99 -2.13
CA LYS A 51 12.01 0.78 -2.17
C LYS A 51 11.29 -0.37 -1.45
N GLY A 52 11.46 -1.59 -1.95
CA GLY A 52 10.90 -2.80 -1.35
C GLY A 52 11.54 -3.20 0.00
N VAL A 53 10.92 -4.15 0.70
CA VAL A 53 11.38 -4.71 2.00
C VAL A 53 12.61 -5.64 1.89
N GLY A 54 13.76 -5.15 2.33
CA GLY A 54 14.94 -5.97 2.62
C GLY A 54 15.86 -6.13 1.42
N THR A 55 16.91 -5.30 1.40
CA THR A 55 18.16 -5.51 0.67
C THR A 55 19.16 -6.38 1.44
N GLU A 56 18.76 -6.96 2.60
CA GLU A 56 19.67 -7.75 3.44
C GLU A 56 19.49 -9.27 3.30
N LYS A 57 20.61 -9.98 3.39
CA LYS A 57 20.76 -11.45 3.23
C LYS A 57 19.94 -12.29 4.23
N ASP A 58 19.34 -11.70 5.24
CA ASP A 58 18.60 -12.37 6.32
C ASP A 58 17.10 -12.61 6.03
N TRP A 59 16.64 -12.35 4.81
CA TRP A 59 15.22 -12.46 4.43
C TRP A 59 14.57 -13.81 4.79
N LEU A 60 15.29 -14.93 4.68
CA LEU A 60 14.76 -16.25 5.03
C LEU A 60 14.46 -16.38 6.53
N LYS A 61 15.28 -15.73 7.38
CA LYS A 61 15.05 -15.65 8.82
C LYS A 61 13.89 -14.72 9.14
N HIS A 62 13.73 -13.63 8.40
CA HIS A 62 12.59 -12.71 8.56
C HIS A 62 11.24 -13.35 8.23
N ILE A 63 11.21 -14.30 7.28
CA ILE A 63 10.04 -15.14 6.98
C ILE A 63 9.64 -15.96 8.21
N LEU A 64 10.60 -16.70 8.76
CA LEU A 64 10.36 -17.61 9.89
C LEU A 64 10.02 -16.84 11.18
N GLY A 65 10.49 -15.60 11.32
CA GLY A 65 10.23 -14.73 12.47
C GLY A 65 8.99 -13.83 12.37
N GLY A 66 8.18 -13.91 11.31
CA GLY A 66 6.96 -13.10 11.16
C GLY A 66 7.18 -11.59 10.90
N THR A 67 8.42 -11.15 10.74
CA THR A 67 8.79 -9.73 10.57
C THR A 67 8.50 -9.21 9.15
N ILE A 68 8.26 -10.09 8.17
CA ILE A 68 7.79 -9.70 6.83
C ILE A 68 6.53 -8.83 6.93
N GLY A 69 5.56 -9.24 7.75
CA GLY A 69 4.28 -8.54 7.84
C GLY A 69 4.41 -7.14 8.40
N LEU A 70 5.37 -6.92 9.30
CA LEU A 70 5.68 -5.60 9.85
C LEU A 70 6.32 -4.70 8.79
N GLY A 71 7.31 -5.21 8.04
CA GLY A 71 7.95 -4.43 6.99
C GLY A 71 6.99 -4.08 5.84
N LEU A 72 6.13 -5.02 5.45
CA LEU A 72 5.15 -4.78 4.38
C LEU A 72 4.05 -3.80 4.80
N LYS A 73 3.60 -3.89 6.06
CA LYS A 73 2.73 -2.87 6.66
C LYS A 73 3.40 -1.49 6.58
N GLN A 74 4.68 -1.38 6.96
CA GLN A 74 5.39 -0.11 6.97
C GLN A 74 5.44 0.53 5.58
N ILE A 75 5.78 -0.23 4.54
CA ILE A 75 5.76 0.28 3.16
C ILE A 75 4.39 0.83 2.77
N VAL A 76 3.30 0.15 3.15
CA VAL A 76 1.95 0.65 2.83
C VAL A 76 1.64 1.94 3.58
N LEU A 77 2.04 2.04 4.85
CA LEU A 77 1.88 3.26 5.63
C LEU A 77 2.69 4.43 5.07
N ASP A 78 3.94 4.18 4.67
CA ASP A 78 4.82 5.19 4.08
C ASP A 78 4.26 5.66 2.74
N ALA A 79 3.82 4.74 1.89
CA ALA A 79 3.20 5.06 0.60
C ALA A 79 1.89 5.84 0.77
N TYR A 80 1.08 5.50 1.77
CA TYR A 80 -0.14 6.23 2.10
C TYR A 80 0.16 7.63 2.66
N ALA A 81 1.20 7.77 3.48
CA ALA A 81 1.62 9.06 4.01
C ALA A 81 2.15 9.99 2.91
N SER A 82 3.01 9.48 2.01
CA SER A 82 3.49 10.25 0.85
C SER A 82 2.36 10.63 -0.11
N LEU A 83 1.39 9.73 -0.33
CA LEU A 83 0.17 10.08 -1.07
C LEU A 83 -0.61 11.20 -0.38
N THR A 84 -0.83 11.08 0.94
CA THR A 84 -1.56 12.07 1.75
C THR A 84 -0.91 13.46 1.70
N GLU A 85 0.42 13.52 1.73
CA GLU A 85 1.17 14.78 1.67
C GLU A 85 1.01 15.50 0.32
N LEU A 86 0.73 14.76 -0.75
CA LEU A 86 0.63 15.30 -2.11
C LEU A 86 -0.82 15.50 -2.59
N TYR A 87 -1.77 14.73 -2.07
CA TYR A 87 -3.11 14.64 -2.61
C TYR A 87 -3.93 15.91 -2.36
N GLU A 88 -4.55 16.41 -3.43
CA GLU A 88 -5.60 17.41 -3.35
C GLU A 88 -6.86 16.88 -4.03
N SER A 89 -8.02 17.37 -3.60
CA SER A 89 -9.29 16.95 -4.21
C SER A 89 -9.29 17.22 -5.72
N GLY A 90 -9.69 16.21 -6.48
CA GLY A 90 -9.70 16.17 -7.94
C GLY A 90 -8.45 15.56 -8.57
N ASP A 91 -7.47 15.13 -7.79
CA ASP A 91 -6.26 14.48 -8.32
C ASP A 91 -6.48 13.00 -8.66
N ASP A 92 -5.72 12.53 -9.64
CA ASP A 92 -5.77 11.15 -10.11
C ASP A 92 -4.64 10.34 -9.50
N ILE A 93 -4.95 9.16 -8.95
CA ILE A 93 -3.97 8.29 -8.28
C ILE A 93 -3.66 7.07 -9.13
N PHE A 94 -2.37 6.78 -9.27
CA PHE A 94 -1.85 5.58 -9.92
C PHE A 94 -0.97 4.84 -8.90
N ALA A 95 -1.29 3.59 -8.62
CA ALA A 95 -0.48 2.73 -7.75
C ALA A 95 0.13 1.61 -8.59
N ILE A 96 1.46 1.53 -8.63
CA ILE A 96 2.17 0.55 -9.45
C ILE A 96 3.14 -0.23 -8.56
N GLY A 97 3.18 -1.56 -8.69
CA GLY A 97 4.14 -2.34 -7.93
C GLY A 97 4.49 -3.70 -8.50
N PHE A 98 5.61 -4.25 -8.03
CA PHE A 98 6.13 -5.56 -8.43
C PHE A 98 6.35 -6.46 -7.22
N SER A 99 6.05 -7.76 -7.32
CA SER A 99 6.33 -8.74 -6.26
C SER A 99 5.68 -8.35 -4.92
N ARG A 100 6.47 -8.07 -3.87
CA ARG A 100 5.94 -7.54 -2.59
C ARG A 100 5.43 -6.11 -2.71
N GLY A 101 6.03 -5.30 -3.57
CA GLY A 101 5.53 -3.98 -3.93
C GLY A 101 4.17 -4.04 -4.63
N ALA A 102 3.90 -5.10 -5.41
CA ALA A 102 2.57 -5.34 -5.96
C ALA A 102 1.54 -5.61 -4.85
N TYR A 103 1.93 -6.35 -3.81
CA TYR A 103 1.06 -6.50 -2.64
C TYR A 103 0.79 -5.14 -1.99
N ALA A 104 1.84 -4.36 -1.73
CA ALA A 104 1.73 -3.07 -1.07
C ALA A 104 0.86 -2.08 -1.89
N ALA A 105 0.98 -2.07 -3.22
CA ALA A 105 0.18 -1.23 -4.10
C ALA A 105 -1.31 -1.58 -4.00
N ARG A 106 -1.66 -2.87 -4.00
CA ARG A 106 -3.04 -3.33 -3.79
C ARG A 106 -3.56 -2.97 -2.40
N ALA A 107 -2.74 -3.12 -1.37
CA ALA A 107 -3.12 -2.81 0.01
C ALA A 107 -3.30 -1.30 0.23
N LEU A 108 -2.46 -0.47 -0.40
CA LEU A 108 -2.61 0.98 -0.45
C LEU A 108 -3.97 1.35 -1.06
N VAL A 109 -4.32 0.78 -2.22
CA VAL A 109 -5.60 1.04 -2.88
C VAL A 109 -6.78 0.55 -2.05
N GLY A 110 -6.66 -0.63 -1.43
CA GLY A 110 -7.66 -1.13 -0.49
C GLY A 110 -7.84 -0.20 0.72
N MET A 111 -6.75 0.38 1.24
CA MET A 111 -6.78 1.35 2.32
C MET A 111 -7.42 2.66 1.89
N ILE A 112 -7.13 3.17 0.69
CA ILE A 112 -7.80 4.34 0.10
C ILE A 112 -9.30 4.10 -0.05
N GLY A 113 -9.70 2.92 -0.55
CA GLY A 113 -11.11 2.57 -0.73
C GLY A 113 -11.87 2.42 0.59
N ALA A 114 -11.24 1.81 1.60
CA ALA A 114 -11.87 1.60 2.91
C ALA A 114 -11.89 2.89 3.75
N SER A 115 -10.77 3.58 3.83
CA SER A 115 -10.54 4.66 4.80
C SER A 115 -10.67 6.06 4.17
N GLY A 116 -10.63 6.18 2.84
CA GLY A 116 -10.46 7.46 2.18
C GLY A 116 -9.00 7.92 2.25
N ILE A 117 -8.75 9.19 1.94
CA ILE A 117 -7.44 9.83 2.05
C ILE A 117 -7.55 10.88 3.14
N VAL A 118 -6.77 10.74 4.20
CA VAL A 118 -6.71 11.74 5.28
C VAL A 118 -5.98 12.98 4.77
N ARG A 119 -6.22 14.14 5.39
CA ARG A 119 -5.57 15.42 5.00
C ARG A 119 -4.22 15.67 5.65
N ASP A 120 -3.89 14.90 6.69
CA ASP A 120 -2.67 15.08 7.48
C ASP A 120 -1.89 13.75 7.51
N PRO A 121 -0.63 13.73 7.05
CA PRO A 121 0.17 12.52 6.90
C PRO A 121 0.72 12.00 8.24
N SER A 122 0.34 12.60 9.37
CA SER A 122 0.83 12.23 10.69
C SER A 122 0.70 10.72 10.95
N PRO A 123 1.70 10.10 11.64
CA PRO A 123 1.65 8.67 11.95
C PRO A 123 0.36 8.26 12.65
N ALA A 124 -0.23 9.13 13.47
CA ALA A 124 -1.49 8.88 14.15
C ALA A 124 -2.66 8.71 13.17
N LYS A 125 -2.83 9.62 12.19
CA LYS A 125 -3.93 9.53 11.21
C LYS A 125 -3.71 8.43 10.19
N THR A 126 -2.48 8.25 9.73
CA THR A 126 -2.08 7.14 8.86
C THR A 126 -2.34 5.79 9.54
N GLN A 127 -1.99 5.65 10.83
CA GLN A 127 -2.26 4.43 11.59
C GLN A 127 -3.77 4.22 11.86
N ALA A 128 -4.54 5.30 12.06
CA ALA A 128 -6.00 5.22 12.19
C ALA A 128 -6.65 4.70 10.89
N ALA A 129 -6.24 5.22 9.74
CA ALA A 129 -6.70 4.75 8.44
C ALA A 129 -6.33 3.28 8.20
N TRP A 130 -5.14 2.84 8.62
CA TRP A 130 -4.74 1.42 8.52
C TRP A 130 -5.59 0.53 9.42
N ASN A 131 -5.80 0.91 10.68
CA ASN A 131 -6.62 0.14 11.60
C ASN A 131 -8.05 -0.02 11.07
N HIS A 132 -8.61 1.04 10.48
CA HIS A 132 -9.91 0.99 9.81
C HIS A 132 -9.89 0.08 8.57
N TYR A 133 -8.83 0.14 7.75
CA TYR A 133 -8.64 -0.76 6.61
C TYR A 133 -8.56 -2.24 7.01
N ARG A 134 -8.02 -2.55 8.19
CA ARG A 134 -7.95 -3.93 8.71
C ARG A 134 -9.25 -4.46 9.30
N VAL A 135 -10.26 -3.61 9.51
CA VAL A 135 -11.59 -4.08 9.92
C VAL A 135 -12.22 -4.86 8.76
N PRO A 136 -12.77 -6.07 8.98
CA PRO A 136 -13.41 -6.83 7.91
C PRO A 136 -14.50 -6.01 7.18
N PRO A 137 -14.63 -6.10 5.84
CA PRO A 137 -15.63 -5.35 5.08
C PRO A 137 -17.05 -5.51 5.60
N SER A 138 -17.45 -6.74 5.97
CA SER A 138 -18.77 -7.03 6.55
C SER A 138 -19.02 -6.28 7.86
N VAL A 139 -17.99 -6.13 8.70
CA VAL A 139 -18.06 -5.41 9.97
C VAL A 139 -18.05 -3.89 9.74
N ARG A 140 -17.30 -3.39 8.74
CA ARG A 140 -17.38 -1.97 8.35
C ARG A 140 -18.75 -1.59 7.80
N ALA A 141 -19.39 -2.49 7.04
CA ALA A 141 -20.72 -2.30 6.49
C ALA A 141 -21.83 -2.38 7.56
N ALA A 142 -21.59 -3.08 8.68
CA ALA A 142 -22.49 -3.16 9.82
C ALA A 142 -21.82 -2.69 11.13
N PRO A 143 -21.56 -1.37 11.31
CA PRO A 143 -20.85 -0.83 12.46
C PRO A 143 -21.43 -1.20 13.82
N GLN A 144 -22.74 -1.45 13.92
CA GLN A 144 -23.41 -1.80 15.18
C GLN A 144 -22.99 -3.18 15.68
N ALA A 145 -22.53 -4.07 14.80
CA ALA A 145 -22.04 -5.40 15.15
C ALA A 145 -20.55 -5.41 15.54
N ALA A 146 -19.85 -4.27 15.39
CA ALA A 146 -18.44 -4.18 15.72
C ALA A 146 -18.22 -4.12 17.23
N SER A 147 -17.22 -4.85 17.72
CA SER A 147 -16.80 -4.83 19.12
C SER A 147 -15.28 -4.62 19.24
N GLY A 148 -14.81 -4.34 20.46
CA GLY A 148 -13.37 -4.23 20.77
C GLY A 148 -12.61 -3.23 19.90
N SER A 149 -11.49 -3.67 19.32
CA SER A 149 -10.61 -2.87 18.47
C SER A 149 -11.28 -2.44 17.15
N ASN A 150 -12.16 -3.28 16.58
CA ASN A 150 -12.89 -2.96 15.35
C ASN A 150 -13.84 -1.77 15.57
N ALA A 151 -14.60 -1.78 16.67
CA ALA A 151 -15.48 -0.66 17.02
C ALA A 151 -14.69 0.63 17.21
N ARG A 152 -13.51 0.55 17.84
CA ARG A 152 -12.62 1.71 18.02
C ARG A 152 -12.10 2.25 16.68
N ALA A 153 -11.65 1.38 15.79
CA ALA A 153 -11.16 1.77 14.46
C ALA A 153 -12.25 2.46 13.62
N ILE A 154 -13.48 1.92 13.64
CA ILE A 154 -14.64 2.53 12.96
C ILE A 154 -14.96 3.91 13.55
N ARG A 155 -15.02 4.02 14.89
CA ARG A 155 -15.29 5.31 15.55
C ARG A 155 -14.23 6.37 15.24
N ASN A 156 -12.96 6.00 15.30
CA ASN A 156 -11.86 6.94 15.03
C ASN A 156 -11.94 7.46 13.59
N MET A 157 -12.14 6.58 12.60
CA MET A 157 -12.25 7.00 11.21
C MET A 157 -13.52 7.84 10.95
N LYS A 158 -14.63 7.52 11.62
CA LYS A 158 -15.86 8.34 11.58
C LYS A 158 -15.63 9.74 12.13
N ALA A 159 -14.91 9.87 13.25
CA ALA A 159 -14.58 11.15 13.85
C ALA A 159 -13.73 12.02 12.91
N LEU A 160 -12.71 11.44 12.27
CA LEU A 160 -11.90 12.16 11.27
C LEU A 160 -12.76 12.68 10.10
N ARG A 161 -13.68 11.85 9.58
CA ARG A 161 -14.60 12.29 8.50
C ARG A 161 -15.49 13.45 8.95
N GLN A 162 -16.04 13.37 10.17
CA GLN A 162 -16.89 14.43 10.72
C GLN A 162 -16.13 15.73 10.99
N ALA A 163 -14.83 15.65 11.30
CA ALA A 163 -13.95 16.79 11.46
C ALA A 163 -13.50 17.42 10.13
N GLY A 164 -13.84 16.82 8.98
CA GLY A 164 -13.36 17.26 7.67
C GLY A 164 -11.91 16.87 7.37
N ASP A 165 -11.31 16.00 8.20
CA ASP A 165 -9.92 15.54 8.11
C ASP A 165 -9.67 14.49 7.01
N VAL A 166 -10.68 14.20 6.19
CA VAL A 166 -10.63 13.22 5.10
C VAL A 166 -11.16 13.89 3.84
N HIS A 167 -10.47 13.71 2.73
CA HIS A 167 -10.95 14.17 1.43
C HIS A 167 -12.28 13.48 1.08
N ALA A 168 -13.18 14.21 0.44
CA ALA A 168 -14.47 13.69 0.01
C ALA A 168 -14.33 12.72 -1.18
N ASP A 169 -13.22 12.83 -1.92
CA ASP A 169 -12.88 12.08 -3.11
C ASP A 169 -11.52 11.38 -2.94
N ASN A 170 -11.34 10.28 -3.65
CA ASN A 170 -10.20 9.37 -3.49
C ASN A 170 -9.92 8.56 -4.77
N ARG A 171 -9.92 9.23 -5.92
CA ARG A 171 -9.99 8.57 -7.23
C ARG A 171 -8.70 7.84 -7.60
N VAL A 172 -8.74 6.51 -7.46
CA VAL A 172 -7.72 5.61 -8.02
C VAL A 172 -8.04 5.32 -9.49
N LYS A 173 -7.16 5.76 -10.39
CA LYS A 173 -7.29 5.57 -11.84
C LYS A 173 -6.74 4.25 -12.34
N CYS A 174 -5.66 3.78 -11.72
CA CYS A 174 -4.96 2.59 -12.16
C CYS A 174 -4.27 1.91 -10.99
N VAL A 175 -4.34 0.58 -11.00
CA VAL A 175 -3.51 -0.29 -10.19
C VAL A 175 -2.74 -1.20 -11.14
N GLY A 176 -1.46 -0.93 -11.33
CA GLY A 176 -0.58 -1.72 -12.20
C GLY A 176 0.27 -2.66 -11.37
N VAL A 177 0.10 -3.97 -11.50
CA VAL A 177 0.86 -4.93 -10.69
C VAL A 177 1.48 -6.05 -11.51
N TRP A 178 2.71 -6.41 -11.15
CA TRP A 178 3.40 -7.58 -11.69
C TRP A 178 3.67 -8.60 -10.60
N ASP A 179 3.34 -9.87 -10.90
CA ASP A 179 3.73 -11.06 -10.15
C ASP A 179 3.57 -10.92 -8.63
N THR A 180 2.34 -10.63 -8.17
CA THR A 180 2.06 -10.40 -6.74
C THR A 180 2.44 -11.64 -5.93
N VAL A 181 3.53 -11.56 -5.17
CA VAL A 181 3.98 -12.71 -4.38
C VAL A 181 3.07 -12.91 -3.18
N GLY A 182 2.36 -14.03 -3.20
CA GLY A 182 1.42 -14.43 -2.17
C GLY A 182 0.33 -13.40 -1.93
N SER A 183 -0.91 -13.73 -2.30
CA SER A 183 -2.10 -13.17 -1.63
C SER A 183 -2.08 -13.35 -0.10
N TYR A 184 -1.09 -14.10 0.41
CA TYR A 184 -0.79 -14.43 1.80
C TYR A 184 0.68 -14.20 2.21
N GLY A 185 1.50 -13.42 1.48
CA GLY A 185 2.84 -13.02 1.94
C GLY A 185 3.91 -14.11 2.18
N VAL A 186 3.68 -15.38 1.78
CA VAL A 186 4.64 -16.50 1.94
C VAL A 186 4.75 -17.30 0.62
N PRO A 187 5.96 -17.62 0.11
CA PRO A 187 6.14 -18.46 -1.07
C PRO A 187 5.57 -19.87 -0.86
N ALA A 188 4.89 -20.43 -1.87
CA ALA A 188 4.14 -21.69 -1.80
C ALA A 188 4.98 -22.98 -1.65
N GLY A 189 6.27 -22.89 -1.31
CA GLY A 189 7.21 -24.02 -1.31
C GLY A 189 7.90 -24.36 0.01
N ILE A 190 7.61 -23.65 1.11
CA ILE A 190 8.29 -23.87 2.40
C ILE A 190 7.36 -24.65 3.35
N GLY A 191 7.80 -25.81 3.83
CA GLY A 191 7.04 -26.86 4.53
C GLY A 191 6.38 -26.53 5.89
N LEU A 192 6.04 -25.26 6.14
CA LEU A 192 5.23 -24.77 7.27
C LEU A 192 4.02 -23.95 6.78
N ALA A 193 3.58 -24.23 5.55
CA ALA A 193 2.56 -23.48 4.82
C ALA A 193 1.27 -23.17 5.60
N PRO A 194 0.72 -24.03 6.49
CA PRO A 194 -0.55 -23.72 7.16
C PRO A 194 -0.45 -22.62 8.23
N LEU A 195 0.58 -22.67 9.09
CA LEU A 195 0.72 -21.73 10.21
C LEU A 195 1.22 -20.36 9.75
N ALA A 196 2.19 -20.34 8.82
CA ALA A 196 2.67 -19.11 8.19
C ALA A 196 1.55 -18.43 7.37
N ARG A 197 0.72 -19.23 6.67
CA ARG A 197 -0.48 -18.75 5.98
C ARG A 197 -1.54 -18.20 6.92
N TYR A 198 -1.74 -18.78 8.10
CA TYR A 198 -2.69 -18.27 9.10
C TYR A 198 -2.26 -16.90 9.66
N ILE A 199 -0.99 -16.76 10.05
CA ILE A 199 -0.43 -15.50 10.55
C ILE A 199 -0.45 -14.42 9.46
N ALA A 200 -0.08 -14.79 8.23
CA ALA A 200 -0.09 -13.87 7.11
C ALA A 200 -1.51 -13.55 6.60
N LEU A 201 -2.50 -14.44 6.73
CA LEU A 201 -3.92 -14.12 6.49
C LEU A 201 -4.42 -13.05 7.47
N ALA A 202 -4.13 -13.25 8.76
CA ALA A 202 -4.58 -12.35 9.82
C ALA A 202 -3.90 -10.96 9.76
N SER A 203 -2.68 -10.88 9.21
CA SER A 203 -1.89 -9.63 9.15
C SER A 203 -1.77 -9.01 7.76
N LEU A 204 -1.81 -9.82 6.70
CA LEU A 204 -1.49 -9.49 5.30
C LEU A 204 -2.50 -10.06 4.29
N GLY A 205 -3.66 -10.59 4.70
CA GLY A 205 -4.68 -10.98 3.74
C GLY A 205 -5.32 -9.76 3.07
N PHE A 206 -5.47 -9.80 1.74
CA PHE A 206 -6.40 -8.90 1.06
C PHE A 206 -7.83 -9.25 1.45
N HIS A 207 -8.65 -8.24 1.67
CA HIS A 207 -10.08 -8.44 1.85
C HIS A 207 -10.78 -8.83 0.54
N ASP A 208 -10.17 -8.51 -0.60
CA ASP A 208 -10.59 -8.95 -1.92
C ASP A 208 -9.39 -9.52 -2.69
N THR A 209 -9.45 -10.81 -2.99
CA THR A 209 -8.41 -11.53 -3.73
C THR A 209 -8.71 -11.66 -5.22
N HIS A 210 -9.93 -11.33 -5.64
CA HIS A 210 -10.35 -11.37 -7.03
C HIS A 210 -10.24 -9.95 -7.61
N LEU A 211 -9.28 -9.76 -8.52
CA LEU A 211 -9.25 -8.63 -9.45
C LEU A 211 -9.92 -9.08 -10.75
#